data_AF-A0A850MSK3-F1
#
_entry.id   AF-A0A850MSK3-F1
#
_cell.length_a   1.000
_cell.length_b   1.000
_cell.length_c   1.000
_cell.angle_alpha   90.00
_cell.angle_beta   90.00
_cell.angle_gamma   90.00
#
_symmetry.space_group_name_H-M   'P 1'
#
loop_
_entity.id
_entity.type
_entity.pdbx_description
1 polymer ?
#
loop_
_entity_poly.entity_id
_entity_poly.type
_entity_poly.pdbx_seq_one_letter_code
_entity_poly.pdbx_strand_id
1 'polypeptide(L)'
;MEYEEIVRRLRDIVTNPAIGLPPEKVKEVVAKYRDQCPRSEEAFDEAKRLIPGGVEHNLSLNKPFPIIMDKAEGCKVWDIDGNEYIDYLMCGGPFF
;
A
#
# COMPACT_ATOMS: atom_id res chain seq x y z
N MET A 1 -8.14 -30.84 16.72
CA MET A 1 -8.46 -29.58 17.42
C MET A 1 -9.97 -29.54 17.51
N GLU A 2 -10.51 -29.57 18.72
CA GLU A 2 -11.95 -29.68 18.95
C GLU A 2 -12.67 -28.38 18.52
N TYR A 3 -13.90 -28.50 18.02
CA TYR A 3 -14.70 -27.37 17.51
C TYR A 3 -14.82 -26.23 18.55
N GLU A 4 -15.01 -26.58 19.81
CA GLU A 4 -15.15 -25.62 20.91
C GLU A 4 -13.89 -24.77 21.12
N GLU A 5 -12.71 -25.35 20.89
CA GLU A 5 -11.45 -24.63 20.99
C GLU A 5 -11.31 -23.60 19.85
N ILE A 6 -11.75 -23.95 18.63
CA ILE A 6 -11.76 -23.04 17.49
C ILE A 6 -12.67 -21.84 17.77
N VAL A 7 -13.89 -22.11 18.26
CA VAL A 7 -14.88 -21.06 18.57
C VAL A 7 -14.37 -20.12 19.67
N ARG A 8 -13.70 -20.65 20.70
CA ARG A 8 -13.08 -19.83 21.75
C ARG A 8 -11.99 -18.92 21.19
N ARG A 9 -11.03 -19.47 20.43
CA ARG A 9 -9.94 -18.70 19.82
C ARG A 9 -10.44 -17.61 18.88
N LEU A 10 -11.48 -17.91 18.09
CA LEU A 10 -12.11 -16.92 17.22
C LEU A 10 -12.72 -15.76 18.03
N ARG A 11 -13.43 -16.09 19.11
CA ARG A 11 -14.01 -15.08 20.00
C ARG A 11 -12.94 -14.18 20.61
N ASP A 12 -11.82 -14.75 21.04
CA ASP A 12 -10.71 -13.98 21.61
C ASP A 12 -10.11 -13.01 20.57
N ILE A 13 -9.93 -13.45 19.32
CA ILE A 13 -9.41 -12.61 18.23
C ILE A 13 -10.37 -11.43 17.93
N VAL A 14 -11.67 -11.71 17.87
CA VAL A 14 -12.68 -10.70 17.46
C VAL A 14 -12.98 -9.70 18.58
N THR A 15 -12.81 -10.09 19.84
CA THR A 15 -13.12 -9.22 21.00
C THR A 15 -11.94 -8.38 21.46
N ASN A 16 -10.71 -8.76 21.12
CA ASN A 16 -9.52 -7.99 21.48
C ASN A 16 -9.53 -6.63 20.74
N PRO A 17 -9.29 -5.49 21.43
CA PRO A 17 -9.17 -4.21 20.74
C PRO A 17 -8.04 -4.25 19.70
N ALA A 18 -8.30 -3.66 18.55
CA ALA A 18 -7.28 -3.50 17.51
C ALA A 18 -6.11 -2.68 18.07
N ILE A 19 -4.92 -3.27 18.07
CA ILE A 19 -3.70 -2.56 18.43
C ILE A 19 -3.29 -1.73 17.21
N GLY A 20 -3.47 -0.42 17.30
CA GLY A 20 -3.01 0.52 16.28
C GLY A 20 -1.48 0.68 16.30
N LEU A 21 -0.93 1.15 15.18
CA LEU A 21 0.48 1.56 15.13
C LEU A 21 0.70 2.84 15.95
N PRO A 22 1.87 3.03 16.59
CA PRO A 22 2.20 4.27 17.30
C PRO A 22 2.05 5.50 16.38
N PRO A 23 1.23 6.50 16.74
CA PRO A 23 0.93 7.63 15.85
C PRO A 23 2.18 8.39 15.37
N GLU A 24 3.17 8.56 16.25
CA GLU A 24 4.42 9.24 15.91
C GLU A 24 5.24 8.46 14.88
N LYS A 25 5.24 7.12 14.96
CA LYS A 25 5.92 6.29 13.95
C LYS A 25 5.22 6.36 12.59
N VAL A 26 3.89 6.41 12.59
CA VAL A 26 3.11 6.59 11.36
C VAL A 26 3.44 7.93 10.71
N LYS A 27 3.48 9.02 11.48
CA LYS A 27 3.86 10.36 10.97
C LYS A 27 5.26 10.35 10.37
N GLU A 28 6.24 9.77 11.07
CA GLU A 28 7.62 9.66 10.59
C GLU A 28 7.71 8.92 9.25
N VAL A 29 7.04 7.76 9.13
CA VAL A 29 7.02 6.97 7.89
C VAL A 29 6.32 7.71 6.75
N VAL A 30 5.21 8.38 7.04
CA VAL A 30 4.46 9.15 6.04
C VAL A 30 5.27 10.36 5.54
N ALA A 31 5.98 11.05 6.43
CA ALA A 31 6.85 12.16 6.05
C ALA A 31 7.99 11.68 5.14
N LYS A 32 8.68 10.60 5.53
CA LYS A 32 9.72 9.99 4.71
C LYS A 32 9.19 9.56 3.34
N TYR A 33 8.01 8.96 3.30
CA TYR A 33 7.39 8.52 2.04
C TYR A 33 7.10 9.69 1.10
N ARG A 34 6.59 10.81 1.63
CA ARG A 34 6.38 12.06 0.88
C ARG A 34 7.69 12.61 0.31
N ASP A 35 8.74 12.63 1.12
CA ASP A 35 10.06 13.12 0.70
C ASP A 35 10.69 12.24 -0.42
N GLN A 36 10.40 10.94 -0.43
CA GLN A 36 10.93 9.99 -1.42
C GLN A 36 10.13 9.95 -2.72
N CYS A 37 8.84 10.29 -2.69
CA CYS A 37 7.93 10.14 -3.83
C CYS A 37 7.17 11.44 -4.20
N PRO A 38 7.86 12.59 -4.35
CA PRO A 38 7.18 13.88 -4.61
C PRO A 38 6.47 13.92 -5.97
N ARG A 39 7.04 13.33 -7.03
CA ARG A 39 6.41 13.33 -8.36
C ARG A 39 5.18 12.44 -8.39
N SER A 40 5.21 11.32 -7.66
CA SER A 40 4.04 10.45 -7.48
C SER A 40 2.89 11.19 -6.80
N GLU A 41 3.17 12.03 -5.80
CA GLU A 41 2.14 12.87 -5.17
C GLU A 41 1.52 13.87 -6.15
N GLU A 42 2.35 14.60 -6.89
CA GLU A 42 1.90 15.60 -7.87
C GLU A 42 1.04 14.98 -8.97
N ALA A 43 1.48 13.85 -9.52
CA ALA A 43 0.74 13.14 -10.55
C ALA A 43 -0.56 12.52 -10.02
N PHE A 44 -0.60 12.07 -8.76
CA PHE A 44 -1.85 11.65 -8.13
C PHE A 44 -2.83 12.82 -7.92
N ASP A 45 -2.32 14.00 -7.58
CA ASP A 45 -3.12 15.23 -7.48
C ASP A 45 -3.73 15.64 -8.83
N GLU A 46 -3.00 15.47 -9.92
CA GLU A 46 -3.52 15.65 -11.28
C GLU A 46 -4.56 14.58 -11.61
N ALA A 47 -4.25 13.30 -11.36
CA ALA A 47 -5.15 12.19 -11.65
C ALA A 47 -6.51 12.33 -10.95
N LYS A 48 -6.55 12.81 -9.71
CA LYS A 48 -7.81 13.08 -8.98
C LYS A 48 -8.75 14.07 -9.67
N ARG A 49 -8.24 14.93 -10.56
CA ARG A 49 -9.06 15.89 -11.32
C ARG A 49 -9.77 15.23 -12.51
N LEU A 50 -9.25 14.08 -12.97
CA LEU A 50 -9.70 13.40 -14.18
C LEU A 50 -10.38 12.07 -13.87
N ILE A 51 -9.92 11.37 -12.83
CA ILE A 51 -10.34 10.04 -12.43
C ILE A 51 -10.93 10.13 -11.02
N PRO A 52 -12.16 9.65 -10.79
CA PRO A 52 -12.74 9.60 -9.45
C PRO A 52 -11.83 8.86 -8.47
N GLY A 53 -11.36 9.56 -7.43
CA GLY A 53 -10.42 8.99 -6.46
C GLY A 53 -8.96 8.88 -6.94
N GLY A 54 -8.67 9.34 -8.17
CA GLY A 54 -7.32 9.37 -8.75
C GLY A 54 -6.74 8.00 -9.14
N VAL A 55 -7.54 6.93 -9.07
CA VAL A 55 -7.13 5.56 -9.41
C VAL A 55 -8.28 4.79 -10.09
N GLU A 56 -7.96 3.88 -11.00
CA GLU A 56 -8.95 3.07 -11.72
C GLU A 56 -9.19 1.69 -11.06
N HIS A 57 -8.35 1.28 -10.10
CA HIS A 57 -8.43 -0.02 -9.44
C HIS A 57 -8.45 0.11 -7.91
N ASN A 58 -9.35 -0.63 -7.26
CA ASN A 58 -9.63 -0.48 -5.82
C ASN A 58 -8.44 -0.86 -4.91
N LEU A 59 -7.55 -1.77 -5.36
CA LEU A 59 -6.35 -2.14 -4.59
C LEU A 59 -5.31 -1.01 -4.53
N SER A 60 -5.47 0.05 -5.33
CA SER A 60 -4.52 1.18 -5.39
C SER A 60 -4.91 2.34 -4.48
N LEU A 61 -5.95 2.21 -3.65
CA LEU A 61 -6.35 3.22 -2.66
C LEU A 61 -5.40 3.23 -1.46
N ASN A 62 -4.13 3.53 -1.72
CA ASN A 62 -3.07 3.59 -0.71
C ASN A 62 -2.95 5.01 -0.14
N LYS A 63 -2.75 5.07 1.19
CA LYS A 63 -2.45 6.32 1.90
C LYS A 63 -0.94 6.47 2.07
N PRO A 64 -0.38 7.69 1.99
CA PRO A 64 -1.08 8.96 1.75
C PRO A 64 -1.50 9.21 0.30
N PHE A 65 -0.83 8.57 -0.66
CA PHE A 65 -1.13 8.54 -2.09
C PHE A 65 -0.53 7.25 -2.69
N PRO A 66 -0.95 6.80 -3.88
CA PRO A 66 -0.33 5.67 -4.56
C PRO A 66 1.03 6.03 -5.17
N ILE A 67 1.98 5.09 -5.13
CA ILE A 67 3.22 5.16 -5.93
C ILE A 67 2.84 4.98 -7.41
N ILE A 68 3.42 5.78 -8.29
CA ILE A 68 3.25 5.63 -9.74
C ILE A 68 4.50 4.99 -10.32
N MET A 69 4.33 3.83 -10.95
CA MET A 69 5.43 3.08 -11.56
C MET A 69 5.74 3.60 -12.98
N ASP A 70 7.03 3.72 -13.31
CA ASP A 70 7.51 4.17 -14.63
C ASP A 70 7.92 2.98 -15.51
N LYS A 71 8.66 2.01 -14.94
CA LYS A 71 9.18 0.86 -15.68
C LYS A 71 9.37 -0.38 -14.80
N ALA A 72 9.48 -1.52 -15.46
CA ALA A 72 9.74 -2.82 -14.83
C ALA A 72 10.74 -3.64 -15.69
N GLU A 73 11.62 -4.39 -15.04
CA GLU A 73 12.58 -5.30 -15.68
C GLU A 73 12.88 -6.47 -14.74
N GLY A 74 12.52 -7.68 -15.16
CA GLY A 74 12.63 -8.87 -14.33
C GLY A 74 11.83 -8.73 -13.03
N CYS A 75 12.48 -8.91 -11.88
CA CYS A 75 11.87 -8.74 -10.56
C CYS A 75 11.95 -7.32 -10.00
N LYS A 76 12.41 -6.34 -10.80
CA LYS A 76 12.60 -4.96 -10.37
C LYS A 76 11.59 -4.03 -11.02
N VAL A 77 11.10 -3.09 -10.24
CA VAL A 77 10.26 -1.98 -10.71
C VAL A 77 10.83 -0.65 -10.23
N TRP A 78 10.60 0.39 -11.02
CA TRP A 78 11.02 1.74 -10.69
C TRP A 78 9.81 2.66 -10.70
N ASP A 79 9.68 3.50 -9.68
CA ASP A 79 8.68 4.56 -9.69
C ASP A 79 9.11 5.74 -10.57
N ILE A 80 8.18 6.67 -10.80
CA ILE A 80 8.47 7.89 -11.54
C ILE A 80 9.45 8.81 -10.81
N ASP A 81 9.70 8.60 -9.52
CA ASP A 81 10.70 9.32 -8.72
C ASP A 81 12.11 8.70 -8.85
N GLY A 82 12.24 7.53 -9.48
CA GLY A 82 13.49 6.81 -9.72
C GLY A 82 13.86 5.82 -8.61
N ASN A 83 12.99 5.58 -7.63
CA ASN A 83 13.20 4.59 -6.59
C ASN A 83 13.07 3.17 -7.15
N GLU A 84 14.02 2.29 -6.84
CA GLU A 84 14.01 0.89 -7.24
C GLU A 84 13.37 0.01 -6.15
N TYR A 85 12.51 -0.91 -6.55
CA TYR A 85 11.86 -1.88 -5.67
C TYR A 85 12.01 -3.30 -6.23
N ILE A 86 12.01 -4.27 -5.32
CA ILE A 86 11.82 -5.69 -5.68
C ILE A 86 10.31 -5.95 -5.68
N ASP A 87 9.78 -6.39 -6.82
CA ASP A 87 8.36 -6.63 -7.00
C ASP A 87 7.94 -8.00 -6.43
N TYR A 88 7.38 -7.97 -5.23
CA TYR A 88 6.75 -9.13 -4.59
C TYR A 88 5.24 -9.22 -4.87
N LEU A 89 4.62 -8.19 -5.45
CA LEU A 89 3.19 -8.17 -5.71
C LEU A 89 2.86 -8.76 -7.06
N MET A 90 3.69 -8.51 -8.08
CA MET A 90 3.56 -9.03 -9.45
C MET A 90 2.17 -8.78 -10.04
N CYS A 91 1.56 -7.62 -9.77
CA CYS A 91 0.17 -7.31 -10.15
C CYS A 91 -0.87 -8.39 -9.76
N GLY A 92 -0.59 -9.20 -8.73
CA GLY A 92 -1.48 -10.26 -8.25
C GLY A 92 -1.32 -11.61 -8.96
N GLY A 93 -0.26 -11.83 -9.75
CA GLY A 93 -0.02 -13.12 -10.40
C GLY A 93 1.34 -13.22 -11.11
N PRO A 94 1.68 -14.35 -11.74
CA PRO A 94 2.93 -14.46 -12.49
C PRO A 94 2.94 -13.52 -13.70
N PHE A 95 3.93 -12.64 -13.77
CA PHE A 95 4.35 -11.97 -15.01
C PHE A 95 5.20 -12.97 -15.80
N PHE A 96 4.77 -13.29 -17.03
CA PHE A 96 5.49 -14.14 -17.98
C PHE A 96 6.32 -13.30 -18.96
#